data_AF-A0A2T4CS90-F1
#
_entry.id   AF-A0A2T4CS90-F1
#
_cell.length_a   1.000
_cell.length_b   1.000
_cell.length_c   1.000
_cell.angle_alpha   90.00
_cell.angle_beta   90.00
_cell.angle_gamma   90.00
#
_symmetry.space_group_name_H-M   'P 1'
#
loop_
_entity.id
_entity.type
_entity.pdbx_description
1 polymer ?
#
loop_
_entity_poly.entity_id
_entity_poly.type
_entity_poly.pdbx_seq_one_letter_code
_entity_poly.pdbx_strand_id
1 'polypeptide(L)'
;GITQHIGAYKVEISRGEVTFLDTPGHAAFTEMRSRGAKVTDIVVLVVAADDGVMPQTIEAVQHAKAAGSTLIVAVNKMDKPDATPDRVKQELTNHEVVPEDWGGDVQFVPVSALTGLGVDELLDAISLQAEVMELTAPVKGPAHGTVVESRLDKGRGTVVTVLVQRGTLRKGDIVVVGQEFGRVRALFNENGQAMDEA
;
A
#
# COMPACT_ATOMS: atom_id res chain seq x y z
N GLY A 1 17.88 6.87 1.70
CA GLY A 1 17.92 5.66 2.54
C GLY A 1 17.22 4.54 1.83
N ILE A 2 17.43 3.28 2.21
CA ILE A 2 16.67 2.14 1.67
C ILE A 2 15.61 1.70 2.68
N THR A 3 14.36 1.50 2.24
CA THR A 3 13.30 0.92 3.07
C THR A 3 13.61 -0.56 3.29
N GLN A 4 13.70 -0.99 4.55
CA GLN A 4 14.02 -2.38 4.94
C GLN A 4 12.88 -3.07 5.70
N HIS A 5 11.89 -2.30 6.15
CA HIS A 5 10.76 -2.76 6.94
C HIS A 5 9.46 -2.37 6.24
N ILE A 6 8.39 -3.15 6.45
CA ILE A 6 7.06 -2.72 6.00
C ILE A 6 6.56 -1.66 6.97
N GLY A 7 6.20 -0.49 6.45
CA GLY A 7 5.56 0.58 7.22
C GLY A 7 4.12 0.77 6.79
N ALA A 8 3.25 1.10 7.75
CA ALA A 8 1.89 1.57 7.47
C ALA A 8 1.76 3.00 7.98
N TYR A 9 1.23 3.90 7.16
CA TYR A 9 0.97 5.29 7.55
C TYR A 9 -0.32 5.80 6.93
N LYS A 10 -0.99 6.70 7.66
CA LYS A 10 -2.24 7.30 7.23
C LYS A 10 -1.96 8.69 6.63
N VAL A 11 -2.65 8.98 5.54
CA VAL A 11 -2.65 10.29 4.89
C VAL A 11 -4.08 10.79 4.79
N GLU A 12 -4.33 11.99 5.30
CA GLU A 12 -5.59 12.70 5.10
C GLU A 12 -5.59 13.34 3.70
N ILE A 13 -6.66 13.10 2.96
CA ILE A 13 -6.90 13.66 1.63
C ILE A 13 -8.27 14.33 1.59
N SER A 14 -8.54 15.11 0.54
CA SER A 14 -9.78 15.86 0.38
C SER A 14 -11.05 14.99 0.46
N ARG A 15 -10.96 13.72 0.06
CA ARG A 15 -12.07 12.76 -0.01
C ARG A 15 -12.12 11.74 1.14
N GLY A 16 -11.23 11.83 2.11
CA GLY A 16 -11.19 10.91 3.25
C GLY A 16 -9.77 10.59 3.73
N GLU A 17 -9.55 9.36 4.16
CA GLU A 17 -8.27 8.89 4.66
C GLU A 17 -7.78 7.71 3.82
N VAL A 18 -6.49 7.72 3.48
CA VAL A 18 -5.83 6.61 2.79
C VAL A 18 -4.73 6.04 3.69
N THR A 19 -4.73 4.73 3.88
CA THR A 19 -3.63 4.04 4.55
C THR A 19 -2.68 3.47 3.52
N PHE A 20 -1.44 3.95 3.53
CA PHE A 20 -0.38 3.43 2.67
C PHE A 20 0.39 2.34 3.39
N LEU A 21 0.72 1.28 2.64
CA LEU A 21 1.62 0.23 3.06
C LEU A 21 2.90 0.30 2.20
N ASP A 22 4.00 0.79 2.78
CA ASP A 22 5.29 0.85 2.09
C ASP A 22 6.03 -0.48 2.23
N THR A 23 6.42 -1.08 1.11
CA THR A 23 7.10 -2.38 1.07
C THR A 23 8.48 -2.25 0.40
N PRO A 24 9.52 -2.95 0.90
CA PRO A 24 10.83 -2.91 0.26
C PRO A 24 10.84 -3.42 -1.19
N GLY A 25 11.42 -2.65 -2.11
CA GLY A 25 11.54 -3.00 -3.53
C GLY A 25 12.66 -3.97 -3.90
N HIS A 26 13.57 -4.29 -2.97
CA HIS A 26 14.70 -5.18 -3.25
C HIS A 26 14.23 -6.64 -3.42
N ALA A 27 14.85 -7.40 -4.33
CA ALA A 27 14.47 -8.78 -4.65
C ALA A 27 14.39 -9.71 -3.42
N ALA A 28 15.27 -9.48 -2.44
CA ALA A 28 15.32 -10.22 -1.18
C ALA A 28 14.02 -10.17 -0.34
N PHE A 29 13.12 -9.22 -0.61
CA PHE A 29 11.88 -9.01 0.16
C PHE A 29 10.61 -9.36 -0.63
N THR A 30 10.71 -10.31 -1.55
CA THR A 30 9.57 -10.81 -2.35
C THR A 30 8.35 -11.22 -1.49
N GLU A 31 8.58 -11.94 -0.39
CA GLU A 31 7.50 -12.38 0.49
C GLU A 31 6.79 -11.22 1.19
N MET A 32 7.53 -10.15 1.51
CA MET A 32 6.96 -8.94 2.10
C MET A 32 6.02 -8.24 1.11
N ARG A 33 6.41 -8.15 -0.18
CA ARG A 33 5.55 -7.62 -1.23
C ARG A 33 4.30 -8.47 -1.45
N SER A 34 4.46 -9.80 -1.53
CA SER A 34 3.32 -10.71 -1.68
C SER A 34 2.32 -10.59 -0.53
N ARG A 35 2.81 -10.43 0.71
CA ARG A 35 1.95 -10.18 1.87
C ARG A 35 1.28 -8.82 1.79
N GLY A 36 2.01 -7.78 1.42
CA GLY A 36 1.48 -6.43 1.24
C GLY A 36 0.33 -6.39 0.24
N ALA A 37 0.54 -6.96 -0.95
CA ALA A 37 -0.50 -7.02 -1.98
C ALA A 37 -1.79 -7.71 -1.48
N LYS A 38 -1.67 -8.81 -0.72
CA LYS A 38 -2.85 -9.52 -0.18
C LYS A 38 -3.64 -8.77 0.87
N VAL A 39 -3.06 -7.77 1.52
CA VAL A 39 -3.72 -6.99 2.58
C VAL A 39 -4.21 -5.62 2.09
N THR A 40 -3.84 -5.23 0.87
CA THR A 40 -4.19 -3.95 0.26
C THR A 40 -5.25 -4.12 -0.80
N ASP A 41 -6.21 -3.20 -0.84
CA ASP A 41 -7.26 -3.18 -1.87
C ASP A 41 -6.71 -2.70 -3.23
N ILE A 42 -5.80 -1.72 -3.20
CA ILE A 42 -5.17 -1.10 -4.36
C ILE A 42 -3.65 -1.19 -4.23
N VAL A 43 -2.97 -1.59 -5.30
CA VAL A 43 -1.51 -1.57 -5.41
C VAL A 43 -1.09 -0.44 -6.34
N VAL A 44 -0.24 0.45 -5.83
CA VAL A 44 0.41 1.51 -6.64
C VAL A 44 1.78 1.01 -7.10
N LEU A 45 1.91 0.76 -8.40
CA LEU A 45 3.16 0.37 -9.03
C LEU A 45 3.91 1.61 -9.50
N VAL A 46 5.02 1.92 -8.84
CA VAL A 46 5.89 3.04 -9.22
C VAL A 46 6.93 2.57 -10.24
N VAL A 47 6.93 3.17 -11.44
CA VAL A 47 7.89 2.87 -12.51
C VAL A 47 8.55 4.16 -12.96
N ALA A 48 9.88 4.19 -13.05
CA ALA A 48 10.58 5.39 -13.48
C ALA A 48 10.55 5.52 -15.02
N ALA A 49 10.24 6.72 -15.51
CA ALA A 49 10.06 7.00 -16.94
C ALA A 49 11.37 6.98 -17.75
N ASP A 50 12.52 7.07 -17.09
CA ASP A 50 13.87 6.99 -17.67
C ASP A 50 14.40 5.55 -17.72
N ASP A 51 14.14 4.78 -16.65
CA ASP A 51 14.63 3.40 -16.52
C ASP A 51 13.71 2.38 -17.25
N GLY A 52 12.39 2.61 -17.24
CA GLY A 52 11.40 1.69 -17.80
C GLY A 52 11.07 0.50 -16.88
N VAL A 53 10.52 -0.55 -17.47
CA VAL A 53 10.10 -1.77 -16.77
C VAL A 53 11.31 -2.64 -16.44
N MET A 54 11.49 -2.91 -15.15
CA MET A 54 12.59 -3.74 -14.63
C MET A 54 12.06 -5.10 -14.15
N PRO A 55 12.93 -6.11 -13.93
CA PRO A 55 12.49 -7.41 -13.41
C PRO A 55 11.66 -7.32 -12.12
N GLN A 56 11.99 -6.39 -11.23
CA GLN A 56 11.23 -6.14 -9.99
C GLN A 56 9.83 -5.57 -10.26
N THR A 57 9.68 -4.76 -11.31
CA THR A 57 8.39 -4.24 -11.77
C THR A 57 7.49 -5.38 -12.21
N ILE A 58 8.03 -6.30 -13.02
CA ILE A 58 7.30 -7.49 -13.51
C ILE A 58 6.88 -8.37 -12.33
N GLU A 59 7.77 -8.59 -11.38
CA GLU A 59 7.47 -9.37 -10.18
C GLU A 59 6.36 -8.72 -9.33
N ALA A 60 6.38 -7.40 -9.17
CA ALA A 60 5.35 -6.67 -8.45
C ALA A 60 3.97 -6.77 -9.15
N VAL A 61 3.93 -6.70 -10.48
CA VAL A 61 2.71 -6.93 -11.28
C VAL A 61 2.16 -8.34 -11.03
N GLN A 62 3.02 -9.35 -10.99
CA GLN A 62 2.59 -10.74 -10.72
C GLN A 62 2.00 -10.89 -9.32
N HIS A 63 2.60 -10.28 -8.30
CA HIS A 63 2.06 -10.31 -6.93
C HIS A 63 0.70 -9.60 -6.82
N ALA A 64 0.56 -8.43 -7.45
CA ALA A 64 -0.70 -7.68 -7.47
C ALA A 64 -1.82 -8.50 -8.12
N LYS A 65 -1.55 -9.09 -9.28
CA LYS A 65 -2.50 -9.95 -9.99
C LYS A 65 -2.86 -11.21 -9.21
N ALA A 66 -1.87 -11.87 -8.61
CA ALA A 66 -2.11 -13.07 -7.81
C ALA A 66 -2.90 -12.76 -6.52
N ALA A 67 -2.80 -11.54 -5.99
CA ALA A 67 -3.59 -11.07 -4.86
C ALA A 67 -5.01 -10.62 -5.26
N GLY A 68 -5.26 -10.36 -6.56
CA GLY A 68 -6.52 -9.80 -7.04
C GLY A 68 -6.67 -8.31 -6.71
N SER A 69 -5.59 -7.61 -6.37
CA SER A 69 -5.61 -6.19 -6.06
C SER A 69 -5.72 -5.36 -7.34
N THR A 70 -6.45 -4.24 -7.26
CA THR A 70 -6.53 -3.30 -8.38
C THR A 70 -5.18 -2.58 -8.53
N LEU A 71 -4.69 -2.48 -9.77
CA LEU A 71 -3.39 -1.88 -10.05
C LEU A 71 -3.56 -0.44 -10.55
N ILE A 72 -2.78 0.48 -9.98
CA ILE A 72 -2.58 1.84 -10.50
C ILE A 72 -1.08 2.02 -10.75
N VAL A 73 -0.70 2.59 -11.89
CA VAL A 73 0.71 2.79 -12.25
C VAL A 73 1.07 4.27 -12.09
N ALA A 74 2.03 4.56 -11.21
CA ALA A 74 2.62 5.89 -11.08
C ALA A 74 3.92 5.96 -11.89
N VAL A 75 3.90 6.72 -12.98
CA VAL A 75 5.05 6.88 -13.87
C VAL A 75 5.92 8.03 -13.35
N ASN A 76 6.99 7.69 -12.61
CA ASN A 76 7.80 8.64 -11.85
C ASN A 76 8.94 9.25 -12.67
N LYS A 77 9.59 10.30 -12.12
CA LYS A 77 10.69 11.07 -12.70
C LYS A 77 10.30 11.89 -13.93
N MET A 78 9.07 12.40 -13.98
CA MET A 78 8.58 13.29 -15.05
C MET A 78 9.25 14.67 -15.08
N ASP A 79 10.07 15.00 -14.08
CA ASP A 79 10.94 16.18 -14.07
C ASP A 79 12.14 16.06 -15.02
N LYS A 80 12.44 14.86 -15.51
CA LYS A 80 13.57 14.60 -16.39
C LYS A 80 13.23 14.84 -17.88
N PRO A 81 14.14 15.44 -18.66
CA PRO A 81 13.91 15.69 -20.08
C PRO A 81 13.90 14.41 -20.93
N ASP A 82 14.50 13.33 -20.44
CA ASP A 82 14.53 12.00 -21.06
C ASP A 82 13.40 11.07 -20.54
N ALA A 83 12.44 11.60 -19.78
CA ALA A 83 11.28 10.83 -19.33
C ALA A 83 10.42 10.37 -20.52
N THR A 84 10.21 9.05 -20.63
CA THR A 84 9.44 8.43 -21.73
C THR A 84 8.24 7.64 -21.20
N PRO A 85 7.13 8.30 -20.80
CA PRO A 85 5.97 7.61 -20.22
C PRO A 85 5.32 6.61 -21.19
N ASP A 86 5.30 6.91 -22.49
CA ASP A 86 4.76 6.00 -23.51
C ASP A 86 5.54 4.70 -23.61
N ARG A 87 6.87 4.75 -23.39
CA ARG A 87 7.70 3.55 -23.35
C ARG A 87 7.28 2.64 -22.19
N VAL A 88 7.03 3.21 -21.01
CA VAL A 88 6.54 2.45 -19.84
C VAL A 88 5.20 1.79 -20.12
N LYS A 89 4.26 2.51 -20.75
CA LYS A 89 2.95 1.97 -21.17
C LYS A 89 3.11 0.79 -22.13
N GLN A 90 3.96 0.92 -23.15
CA GLN A 90 4.22 -0.16 -24.12
C GLN A 90 4.82 -1.39 -23.45
N GLU A 91 5.83 -1.20 -22.60
CA GLU A 91 6.51 -2.30 -21.91
C GLU A 91 5.57 -3.03 -20.94
N LEU A 92 4.75 -2.31 -20.16
CA LEU A 92 3.78 -2.90 -19.23
C LEU A 92 2.60 -3.60 -19.92
N THR A 93 2.21 -3.16 -21.12
CA THR A 93 1.16 -3.82 -21.92
C THR A 93 1.56 -5.27 -22.25
N ASN A 94 2.85 -5.54 -22.48
CA ASN A 94 3.36 -6.91 -22.70
C ASN A 94 3.21 -7.82 -21.48
N HIS A 95 2.95 -7.24 -20.30
CA HIS A 95 2.67 -7.95 -19.05
C HIS A 95 1.19 -7.86 -18.67
N GLU A 96 0.32 -7.64 -19.66
CA GLU A 96 -1.14 -7.54 -19.54
C GLU A 96 -1.55 -6.46 -18.50
N VAL A 97 -0.81 -5.35 -18.48
CA VAL A 97 -1.15 -4.13 -17.73
C VAL A 97 -1.47 -3.07 -18.79
N VAL A 98 -2.75 -3.00 -19.17
CA VAL A 98 -3.20 -2.21 -20.32
C VAL A 98 -3.71 -0.85 -19.83
N PRO A 99 -3.17 0.28 -20.34
CA PRO A 99 -3.64 1.61 -19.98
C PRO A 99 -5.11 1.87 -20.37
N GLU A 100 -5.83 2.64 -19.55
CA GLU A 100 -7.22 3.07 -19.85
C GLU A 100 -7.36 3.82 -21.18
N ASP A 101 -6.39 4.67 -21.54
CA ASP A 101 -6.40 5.42 -22.80
C ASP A 101 -6.23 4.53 -24.03
N TRP A 102 -5.81 3.28 -23.83
CA TRP A 102 -5.72 2.25 -24.88
C TRP A 102 -6.85 1.21 -24.78
N GLY A 103 -7.89 1.49 -23.99
CA GLY A 103 -9.04 0.62 -23.79
C GLY A 103 -8.83 -0.48 -22.75
N GLY A 104 -7.80 -0.35 -21.90
CA GLY A 104 -7.59 -1.18 -20.73
C GLY A 104 -8.34 -0.67 -19.49
N ASP A 105 -7.93 -1.17 -18.33
CA ASP A 105 -8.51 -0.93 -17.01
C ASP A 105 -7.51 -0.38 -15.99
N VAL A 106 -6.26 -0.15 -16.40
CA VAL A 106 -5.19 0.33 -15.51
C VAL A 106 -4.96 1.82 -15.72
N GLN A 107 -5.11 2.58 -14.63
CA GLN A 107 -4.79 4.00 -14.60
C GLN A 107 -3.27 4.21 -14.60
N PHE A 108 -2.78 5.06 -15.51
CA PHE A 108 -1.38 5.49 -15.57
C PHE A 108 -1.30 6.97 -15.23
N VAL A 109 -0.71 7.29 -14.08
CA VAL A 109 -0.59 8.66 -13.57
C VAL A 109 0.88 9.12 -13.65
N PRO A 110 1.20 10.11 -14.50
CA PRO A 110 2.55 10.69 -14.55
C PRO A 110 2.83 11.52 -13.29
N VAL A 111 3.96 11.26 -12.62
CA VAL A 111 4.36 11.93 -11.38
C VAL A 111 5.83 12.30 -11.35
N SER A 112 6.19 13.29 -10.54
CA SER A 112 7.56 13.56 -10.13
C SER A 112 7.64 13.62 -8.61
N ALA A 113 8.22 12.58 -8.02
CA ALA A 113 8.47 12.55 -6.57
C ALA A 113 9.42 13.66 -6.10
N LEU A 114 10.21 14.26 -7.00
CA LEU A 114 11.12 15.35 -6.67
C LEU A 114 10.40 16.71 -6.60
N THR A 115 9.53 16.98 -7.56
CA THR A 115 8.85 18.29 -7.67
C THR A 115 7.47 18.31 -7.03
N GLY A 116 6.89 17.13 -6.77
CA GLY A 116 5.51 16.97 -6.31
C GLY A 116 4.47 16.99 -7.43
N LEU A 117 4.89 17.17 -8.69
CA LEU A 117 3.98 17.11 -9.85
C LEU A 117 3.24 15.77 -9.90
N GLY A 118 1.94 15.79 -10.15
CA GLY A 118 1.14 14.57 -10.37
C GLY A 118 0.72 13.84 -9.09
N VAL A 119 1.19 14.29 -7.92
CA VAL A 119 0.91 13.60 -6.64
C VAL A 119 -0.56 13.75 -6.25
N ASP A 120 -1.12 14.95 -6.41
CA ASP A 120 -2.54 15.19 -6.13
C ASP A 120 -3.43 14.38 -7.08
N GLU A 121 -3.06 14.33 -8.37
CA GLU A 121 -3.74 13.51 -9.38
C GLU A 121 -3.67 12.01 -9.06
N LEU A 122 -2.54 11.53 -8.50
CA LEU A 122 -2.42 10.14 -8.06
C LEU A 122 -3.33 9.84 -6.87
N LEU A 123 -3.41 10.76 -5.90
CA LEU A 123 -4.30 10.62 -4.75
C LEU A 123 -5.78 10.64 -5.16
N ASP A 124 -6.14 11.50 -6.12
CA ASP A 124 -7.48 11.55 -6.71
C ASP A 124 -7.81 10.25 -7.46
N ALA A 125 -6.87 9.71 -8.25
CA ALA A 125 -7.03 8.43 -8.95
C ALA A 125 -7.27 7.26 -7.98
N ILE A 126 -6.49 7.19 -6.88
CA ILE A 126 -6.68 6.18 -5.82
C ILE A 126 -8.07 6.31 -5.19
N SER A 127 -8.50 7.55 -4.90
CA SER A 127 -9.80 7.82 -4.27
C SER A 127 -10.96 7.43 -5.17
N LEU A 128 -10.89 7.82 -6.45
CA LEU A 128 -11.90 7.47 -7.45
C LEU A 128 -11.98 5.95 -7.64
N GLN A 129 -10.83 5.27 -7.67
CA GLN A 129 -10.80 3.81 -7.78
C GLN A 129 -11.45 3.15 -6.56
N ALA A 130 -11.19 3.64 -5.35
CA ALA A 130 -11.81 3.13 -4.13
C ALA A 130 -13.34 3.32 -4.12
N GLU A 131 -13.84 4.45 -4.66
CA GLU A 131 -15.28 4.69 -4.83
C GLU A 131 -15.91 3.67 -5.80
N VAL A 132 -15.26 3.40 -6.95
CA VAL A 132 -15.71 2.39 -7.93
C VAL A 132 -15.74 0.98 -7.34
N MET A 133 -14.80 0.67 -6.46
CA MET A 133 -14.73 -0.63 -5.77
C MET A 133 -15.79 -0.80 -4.67
N GLU A 134 -16.53 0.26 -4.31
CA GLU A 134 -17.55 0.25 -3.25
C GLU A 134 -17.04 -0.36 -1.93
N LEU A 135 -15.81 -0.02 -1.54
CA LEU A 135 -15.16 -0.60 -0.36
C LEU A 135 -15.96 -0.28 0.91
N THR A 136 -16.32 -1.32 1.66
CA THR A 136 -17.04 -1.20 2.94
C THR A 136 -16.43 -2.10 4.00
N ALA A 137 -16.44 -1.63 5.25
CA ALA A 137 -15.97 -2.40 6.40
C ALA A 137 -16.97 -2.30 7.57
N PRO A 138 -17.36 -3.41 8.20
CA PRO A 138 -18.25 -3.35 9.35
C PRO A 138 -17.48 -2.84 10.57
N VAL A 139 -17.89 -1.68 11.09
CA VAL A 139 -17.25 -1.06 12.27
C VAL A 139 -17.64 -1.79 13.56
N LYS A 140 -18.88 -2.23 13.69
CA LYS A 140 -19.35 -2.90 14.92
C LYS A 140 -18.94 -4.36 14.95
N GLY A 141 -18.37 -4.79 16.08
CA GLY A 141 -18.07 -6.19 16.37
C GLY A 141 -16.61 -6.42 16.73
N PRO A 142 -16.21 -7.69 16.92
CA PRO A 142 -14.83 -8.04 17.23
C PRO A 142 -13.87 -7.59 16.13
N ALA A 143 -12.77 -6.96 16.53
CA ALA A 143 -11.72 -6.57 15.60
C ALA A 143 -11.11 -7.79 14.88
N HIS A 144 -10.89 -7.63 13.58
CA HIS A 144 -10.12 -8.54 12.77
C HIS A 144 -9.20 -7.75 11.86
N GLY A 145 -7.98 -8.23 11.72
CA GLY A 145 -6.95 -7.53 10.97
C GLY A 145 -5.72 -8.39 10.76
N THR A 146 -4.76 -7.85 10.05
CA THR A 146 -3.53 -8.55 9.71
C THR A 146 -2.33 -7.92 10.41
N VAL A 147 -1.43 -8.76 10.91
CA VAL A 147 -0.15 -8.30 11.47
C VAL A 147 0.78 -7.91 10.35
N VAL A 148 1.21 -6.66 10.37
CA VAL A 148 2.18 -6.09 9.43
C VAL A 148 3.61 -6.42 9.89
N GLU A 149 3.91 -6.10 11.15
CA GLU A 149 5.23 -6.31 11.75
C GLU A 149 5.11 -6.58 13.26
N SER A 150 6.05 -7.34 13.82
CA SER A 150 6.22 -7.49 15.26
C SER A 150 7.66 -7.21 15.66
N ARG A 151 7.85 -6.54 16.80
CA ARG A 151 9.18 -6.20 17.33
C ARG A 151 9.21 -6.20 18.86
N LEU A 152 10.40 -6.34 19.42
CA LEU A 152 10.64 -6.16 20.85
C LEU A 152 11.07 -4.72 21.13
N ASP A 153 10.34 -4.05 22.03
CA ASP A 153 10.60 -2.68 22.44
C ASP A 153 11.05 -2.63 23.90
N LYS A 154 12.15 -1.91 24.16
CA LYS A 154 12.70 -1.78 25.51
C LYS A 154 11.73 -0.96 26.38
N GLY A 155 11.07 -1.63 27.33
CA GLY A 155 10.15 -1.03 28.29
C GLY A 155 8.67 -1.30 27.96
N ARG A 156 8.31 -1.47 26.69
CA ARG A 156 6.93 -1.84 26.29
C ARG A 156 6.75 -3.35 26.09
N GLY A 157 7.84 -4.09 25.92
CA GLY A 157 7.79 -5.53 25.64
C GLY A 157 7.53 -5.78 24.16
N THR A 158 6.78 -6.84 23.83
CA THR A 158 6.40 -7.14 22.46
C THR A 158 5.40 -6.12 21.94
N VAL A 159 5.72 -5.46 20.84
CA VAL A 159 4.87 -4.51 20.13
C VAL A 159 4.55 -5.09 18.75
N VAL A 160 3.30 -4.96 18.33
CA VAL A 160 2.80 -5.50 17.08
C VAL A 160 2.06 -4.40 16.32
N THR A 161 2.42 -4.22 15.05
CA THR A 161 1.71 -3.33 14.13
C THR A 161 0.63 -4.14 13.42
N VAL A 162 -0.63 -3.72 13.55
CA VAL A 162 -1.79 -4.43 13.02
C VAL A 162 -2.58 -3.49 12.12
N LEU A 163 -2.89 -3.95 10.90
CA LEU A 163 -3.85 -3.30 10.02
C LEU A 163 -5.25 -3.86 10.35
N VAL A 164 -6.08 -3.05 11.01
CA VAL A 164 -7.47 -3.43 11.35
C VAL A 164 -8.34 -3.31 10.09
N GLN A 165 -9.01 -4.40 9.72
CA GLN A 165 -9.81 -4.47 8.48
C GLN A 165 -11.32 -4.44 8.76
N ARG A 166 -11.74 -4.86 9.96
CA ARG A 166 -13.14 -4.81 10.40
C ARG A 166 -13.23 -4.88 11.92
N GLY A 167 -14.38 -4.47 12.44
CA GLY A 167 -14.64 -4.39 13.87
C GLY A 167 -13.94 -3.19 14.50
N THR A 168 -13.97 -3.14 15.83
CA THR A 168 -13.28 -2.10 16.61
C THR A 168 -12.38 -2.78 17.61
N LEU A 169 -11.10 -2.41 17.62
CA LEU A 169 -10.10 -2.89 18.57
C LEU A 169 -10.00 -1.90 19.72
N ARG A 170 -10.13 -2.39 20.96
CA ARG A 170 -10.06 -1.54 22.15
C ARG A 170 -8.98 -2.01 23.12
N LYS A 171 -8.51 -1.06 23.93
CA LYS A 171 -7.66 -1.40 25.08
C LYS A 171 -8.41 -2.35 26.02
N GLY A 172 -7.75 -3.43 26.40
CA GLY A 172 -8.33 -4.48 27.26
C GLY A 172 -8.91 -5.66 26.49
N ASP A 173 -9.09 -5.56 25.16
CA ASP A 173 -9.52 -6.69 24.36
C ASP A 173 -8.48 -7.82 24.40
N ILE A 174 -8.99 -9.04 24.30
CA ILE A 174 -8.16 -10.24 24.14
C ILE A 174 -7.98 -10.48 22.64
N VAL A 175 -6.73 -10.53 22.21
CA VAL A 175 -6.35 -10.81 20.82
C VAL A 175 -5.66 -12.15 20.74
N VAL A 176 -5.88 -12.84 19.63
CA VAL A 176 -5.21 -14.10 19.28
C VAL A 176 -4.52 -13.89 17.94
N VAL A 177 -3.22 -14.15 17.89
CA VAL A 177 -2.37 -13.96 16.71
C VAL A 177 -1.57 -15.25 16.50
N GLY A 178 -1.99 -16.05 15.53
CA GLY A 178 -1.39 -17.37 15.30
C GLY A 178 -1.59 -18.28 16.52
N GLN A 179 -0.50 -18.73 17.14
CA GLN A 179 -0.52 -19.55 18.35
C GLN A 179 -0.41 -18.74 19.65
N GLU A 180 -0.19 -17.43 19.53
CA GLU A 180 -0.03 -16.52 20.66
C GLU A 180 -1.35 -15.83 21.00
N PHE A 181 -1.55 -15.52 22.28
CA PHE A 181 -2.68 -14.72 22.74
C PHE A 181 -2.24 -13.72 23.78
N GLY A 182 -2.98 -12.61 23.88
CA GLY A 182 -2.64 -11.56 24.82
C GLY A 182 -3.78 -10.58 25.02
N ARG A 183 -3.61 -9.71 26.01
CA ARG A 183 -4.52 -8.59 26.26
C ARG A 183 -3.89 -7.31 25.74
N VAL A 184 -4.64 -6.52 24.99
CA VAL A 184 -4.20 -5.20 24.51
C VAL A 184 -3.96 -4.28 25.71
N ARG A 185 -2.69 -3.95 25.97
CA ARG A 185 -2.29 -3.07 27.10
C ARG A 185 -2.42 -1.59 26.76
N ALA A 186 -2.12 -1.24 25.53
CA ALA A 186 -2.18 0.11 25.00
C ALA A 186 -2.25 0.05 23.47
N LEU A 187 -2.92 1.03 22.87
CA LEU A 187 -3.00 1.23 21.43
C LEU A 187 -2.28 2.55 21.10
N PHE A 188 -1.58 2.56 19.96
CA PHE A 188 -0.91 3.74 19.45
C PHE A 188 -1.07 3.78 17.93
N ASN A 189 -1.20 4.98 17.37
CA ASN A 189 -1.13 5.19 15.91
C ASN A 189 0.33 5.22 15.42
N GLU A 190 0.51 5.39 14.11
CA GLU A 190 1.80 5.50 13.43
C GLU A 190 2.68 6.65 13.96
N ASN A 191 2.05 7.71 14.49
CA ASN A 191 2.73 8.86 15.11
C ASN A 191 3.08 8.63 16.59
N GLY A 192 2.81 7.44 17.13
CA GLY A 192 3.07 7.09 18.53
C GLY A 192 2.10 7.73 19.53
N GLN A 193 1.02 8.34 19.06
CA GLN A 193 -0.03 8.92 19.89
C GLN A 193 -0.93 7.80 20.42
N ALA A 194 -1.28 7.88 21.71
CA ALA A 194 -2.15 6.89 22.33
C ALA A 194 -3.57 6.97 21.74
N MET A 195 -4.19 5.82 21.51
CA MET A 195 -5.57 5.69 21.03
C MET A 195 -6.40 4.88 22.03
N ASP A 196 -7.69 5.18 22.11
CA ASP A 196 -8.65 4.39 22.91
C ASP A 196 -9.27 3.24 22.10
N GLU A 197 -9.49 3.47 20.81
CA GLU A 197 -10.01 2.49 19.86
C GLU A 197 -9.40 2.67 18.46
N ALA A 198 -9.42 1.60 17.66
CA ALA A 198 -9.01 1.56 16.26
C ALA A 198 -10.00 0.75 15.42
#